data_AF-A0A1G4TDF8-F1
#
_entry.id   AF-A0A1G4TDF8-F1
#
_cell.length_a   1.000
_cell.length_b   1.000
_cell.length_c   1.000
_cell.angle_alpha   90.00
_cell.angle_beta   90.00
_cell.angle_gamma   90.00
#
_symmetry.space_group_name_H-M   'P 1'
#
loop_
_entity.id
_entity.type
_entity.pdbx_description
1 polymer ?
#
loop_
_entity_poly.entity_id
_entity_poly.type
_entity_poly.pdbx_seq_one_letter_code
_entity_poly.pdbx_strand_id
1 'polypeptide(L)'
;MEFTEFTGKSVDDALTKASIQLGAASDQLDYEVIEAGSNGILGFGSRNAVIRARKKVEDPVIFETSTFEEPENKAVVDSDQTPSDIAKEFLADVFDKMGLEVSIDTTFDDIESVLSIELSGPEMGIIIGKRGQTLDSLQYLTNLAVNRKSTTYIRVKMDTEDYRRRRTATLENLAHNVAYKVKRTRRPAALEAMNPYERRIIHYALQDDDAVVTHSEGEEPYRHVVIALKRK
;
A
#
# COMPACT_ATOMS: atom_id res chain seq x y z
N MET A 1 1.73 15.75 18.10
CA MET A 1 2.75 14.92 18.80
C MET A 1 4.06 15.66 18.73
N GLU A 2 4.70 15.89 19.89
CA GLU A 2 5.86 16.78 20.04
C GLU A 2 7.17 16.04 19.78
N PHE A 3 8.10 16.68 19.06
CA PHE A 3 9.46 16.19 18.90
C PHE A 3 10.20 16.27 20.24
N THR A 4 10.90 15.20 20.63
CA THR A 4 11.73 15.21 21.83
C THR A 4 13.20 15.40 21.45
N GLU A 5 13.90 16.29 22.15
CA GLU A 5 15.32 16.57 21.92
C GLU A 5 16.22 15.57 22.66
N PHE A 6 17.22 15.04 21.95
CA PHE A 6 18.20 14.11 22.47
C PHE A 6 19.63 14.56 22.14
N THR A 7 20.51 14.48 23.14
CA THR A 7 21.90 14.93 23.03
C THR A 7 22.88 13.77 23.19
N GLY A 8 23.83 13.68 22.28
CA GLY A 8 24.85 12.62 22.22
C GLY A 8 26.24 13.15 21.88
N LYS A 9 27.26 12.31 22.05
CA LYS A 9 28.62 12.65 21.59
C LYS A 9 28.72 12.63 20.05
N SER A 10 27.87 11.86 19.41
CA SER A 10 27.67 11.78 17.96
C SER A 10 26.17 11.64 17.66
N VAL A 11 25.79 11.81 16.40
CA VAL A 11 24.40 11.59 15.94
C VAL A 11 23.93 10.18 16.29
N ASP A 12 24.80 9.16 16.11
CA ASP A 12 24.48 7.76 16.43
C ASP A 12 24.26 7.51 17.93
N ASP A 13 25.03 8.18 18.80
CA ASP A 13 24.86 8.11 20.25
C ASP A 13 23.54 8.78 20.68
N ALA A 14 23.17 9.88 20.02
CA ALA A 14 21.89 10.55 20.25
C ALA A 14 20.70 9.70 19.78
N LEU A 15 20.83 9.02 18.64
CA LEU A 15 19.83 8.08 18.10
C LEU A 15 19.60 6.87 19.00
N THR A 16 20.68 6.31 19.56
CA THR A 16 20.60 5.18 20.47
C THR A 16 19.82 5.56 21.74
N LYS A 17 20.05 6.77 22.28
CA LYS A 17 19.30 7.29 23.42
C LYS A 17 17.84 7.56 23.09
N ALA A 18 17.57 8.11 21.91
CA ALA A 18 16.21 8.31 21.41
C ALA A 18 15.45 6.97 21.28
N SER A 19 16.09 5.93 20.75
CA SER A 19 15.50 4.59 20.60
C SER A 19 15.12 3.94 21.93
N ILE A 20 15.99 4.05 22.93
CA ILE A 20 15.73 3.53 24.29
C ILE A 20 14.56 4.29 24.94
N GLN A 21 14.54 5.62 24.82
CA GLN A 21 13.54 6.44 25.51
C GLN A 21 12.17 6.43 24.84
N LEU A 22 12.12 6.33 23.50
CA LEU A 22 10.88 6.28 22.73
C LEU A 22 10.35 4.86 22.54
N GLY A 23 11.10 3.83 22.99
CA GLY A 23 10.68 2.43 22.91
C GLY A 23 10.42 1.95 21.49
N ALA A 24 11.21 2.43 20.52
CA ALA A 24 11.08 2.12 19.10
C ALA A 24 12.47 1.86 18.48
N ALA A 25 12.55 0.94 17.53
CA ALA A 25 13.79 0.66 16.82
C ALA A 25 14.22 1.86 15.94
N SER A 26 15.51 1.94 15.59
CA SER A 26 16.09 3.10 14.88
C SER A 26 15.46 3.37 13.51
N ASP A 27 14.89 2.35 12.88
CA ASP A 27 14.14 2.39 11.62
C ASP A 27 12.70 2.89 11.78
N GLN A 28 12.18 2.87 13.00
CA GLN A 28 10.86 3.36 13.40
C GLN A 28 10.91 4.74 14.07
N LEU A 29 12.04 5.45 13.94
CA LEU A 29 12.20 6.83 14.42
C LEU A 29 12.31 7.79 13.24
N ASP A 30 11.57 8.89 13.33
CA ASP A 30 11.72 10.05 12.47
C ASP A 30 12.54 11.08 13.24
N TYR A 31 13.71 11.49 12.70
CA TYR A 31 14.63 12.37 13.40
C TYR A 31 15.25 13.43 12.50
N GLU A 32 15.48 14.60 13.08
CA GLU A 32 16.17 15.72 12.46
C GLU A 32 17.45 16.03 13.23
N VAL A 33 18.55 16.21 12.51
CA VAL A 33 19.85 16.60 13.10
C VAL A 33 19.92 18.11 13.17
N ILE A 34 19.87 18.66 14.39
CA ILE A 34 20.00 20.10 14.64
C ILE A 34 21.48 20.49 14.64
N GLU A 35 22.29 19.68 15.31
CA GLU A 35 23.74 19.89 15.38
C GLU A 35 24.43 18.53 15.26
N ALA A 36 25.30 18.35 14.26
CA ALA A 36 25.94 17.06 13.98
C ALA A 36 26.99 16.66 15.02
N GLY A 37 27.35 17.56 15.94
CA GLY A 37 28.50 17.43 16.81
C GLY A 37 29.82 17.48 16.04
N SER A 38 30.92 17.81 16.70
CA SER A 38 32.24 17.83 16.07
C SER A 38 33.28 17.19 16.97
N ASN A 39 34.01 16.22 16.42
CA ASN A 39 35.16 15.64 17.10
C ASN A 39 36.35 16.60 16.93
N GLY A 40 36.59 17.44 17.93
CA GLY A 40 37.76 18.31 17.97
C GLY A 40 39.07 17.52 17.89
N ILE A 41 40.15 18.17 17.46
CA ILE A 41 41.46 17.55 17.30
C ILE A 41 41.95 17.18 18.71
N LEU A 42 42.11 15.87 18.98
CA LEU A 42 42.65 15.35 20.25
C LEU A 42 41.80 15.62 21.51
N GLY A 43 40.48 15.72 21.38
CA GLY A 43 39.54 15.85 22.52
C GLY A 43 39.34 17.27 23.04
N PHE A 44 40.01 18.27 22.45
CA PHE A 44 39.79 19.67 22.76
C PHE A 44 38.82 20.31 21.76
N GLY A 45 37.74 20.91 22.28
CA GLY A 45 36.73 21.62 21.47
C GLY A 45 35.61 20.73 20.90
N SER A 46 35.33 19.57 21.50
CA SER A 46 34.22 18.72 21.04
C SER A 46 32.86 19.37 21.29
N ARG A 47 32.02 19.43 20.27
CA ARG A 47 30.60 19.81 20.41
C ARG A 47 29.74 18.57 20.38
N ASN A 48 28.75 18.53 21.27
CA ASN A 48 27.77 17.45 21.30
C ASN A 48 26.87 17.53 20.08
N ALA A 49 26.42 16.37 19.61
CA ALA A 49 25.37 16.27 18.62
C ALA A 49 24.01 16.40 19.30
N VAL A 50 23.09 17.13 18.67
CA VAL A 50 21.71 17.32 19.12
C VAL A 50 20.78 16.90 17.99
N ILE A 51 19.87 15.98 18.29
CA ILE A 51 18.82 15.54 17.38
C ILE A 51 17.45 15.80 18.00
N ARG A 52 16.45 16.02 17.16
CA ARG A 52 15.04 15.90 17.52
C ARG A 52 14.52 14.61 16.96
N ALA A 53 13.97 13.74 17.80
CA ALA A 53 13.44 12.45 17.37
C ALA A 53 12.00 12.26 17.87
N ARG A 54 11.20 11.56 17.07
CA ARG A 54 9.87 11.09 17.41
C ARG A 54 9.67 9.68 16.87
N LYS A 55 8.71 8.95 17.43
CA LYS A 55 8.29 7.68 16.85
C LYS A 55 7.66 7.96 15.48
N LYS A 56 8.16 7.29 14.45
CA LYS A 56 7.56 7.29 13.11
C LYS A 56 6.22 6.60 13.26
N VAL A 57 5.15 7.39 13.23
CA VAL A 57 3.81 6.85 13.03
C VAL A 57 3.83 6.34 11.60
N GLU A 58 3.67 5.02 11.43
CA GLU A 58 3.41 4.46 10.10
C GLU A 58 2.01 4.92 9.70
N ASP A 59 1.93 6.14 9.18
CA ASP A 59 0.77 6.55 8.41
C ASP A 59 0.72 5.60 7.19
N PRO A 60 -0.39 4.89 6.95
CA PRO A 60 -0.49 4.01 5.80
C PRO A 60 -0.25 4.85 4.55
N VAL A 61 0.69 4.42 3.72
CA VAL A 61 1.07 5.06 2.46
C VAL A 61 -0.18 5.45 1.68
N ILE A 62 -0.53 6.74 1.76
CA ILE A 62 -1.60 7.35 1.00
C ILE A 62 -1.06 7.45 -0.42
N PHE A 63 -1.65 6.69 -1.34
CA PHE A 63 -1.42 6.94 -2.76
C PHE A 63 -1.83 8.39 -3.03
N GLU A 64 -0.88 9.22 -3.49
CA GLU A 64 -1.17 10.53 -4.06
C GLU A 64 -2.14 10.34 -5.23
N THR A 65 -3.42 10.49 -4.96
CA THR A 65 -4.42 10.84 -5.96
C THR A 65 -4.89 12.24 -5.59
N SER A 66 -4.59 13.18 -6.47
CA SER A 66 -5.05 14.57 -6.54
C SER A 66 -6.05 14.98 -5.47
N THR A 67 -5.66 15.97 -4.69
CA THR A 67 -6.48 16.79 -3.79
C THR A 67 -7.89 17.01 -4.35
N PHE A 68 -8.85 16.24 -3.87
CA PHE A 68 -10.26 16.60 -3.93
C PHE A 68 -10.57 17.25 -2.59
N GLU A 69 -10.80 18.55 -2.63
CA GLU A 69 -11.31 19.33 -1.50
C GLU A 69 -12.55 18.64 -0.93
N GLU A 70 -12.56 18.44 0.40
CA GLU A 70 -13.74 17.98 1.13
C GLU A 70 -14.92 18.89 0.79
N PRO A 71 -16.05 18.38 0.27
CA PRO A 71 -17.27 19.15 0.32
C PRO A 71 -17.72 19.16 1.78
N GLU A 72 -17.53 20.31 2.44
CA GLU A 72 -18.30 20.69 3.64
C GLU A 72 -19.79 20.63 3.29
N ASN A 73 -20.43 19.49 3.51
CA ASN A 73 -21.88 19.45 3.56
C ASN A 73 -22.35 18.42 4.60
N LYS A 74 -22.48 18.91 5.83
CA LYS A 74 -23.17 18.23 6.93
C LYS A 74 -24.66 18.14 6.62
N ALA A 75 -25.07 17.07 5.93
CA ALA A 75 -26.45 16.61 5.95
C ALA A 75 -26.61 15.51 7.01
N VAL A 76 -27.32 15.88 8.07
CA VAL A 76 -27.79 15.04 9.19
C VAL A 76 -28.67 13.88 8.67
N VAL A 77 -28.84 12.82 9.49
CA VAL A 77 -29.64 11.57 9.32
C VAL A 77 -28.77 10.39 8.83
N ASP A 78 -28.58 9.24 9.51
CA ASP A 78 -29.22 8.53 10.65
C ASP A 78 -28.09 7.92 11.52
N SER A 79 -28.24 7.85 12.85
CA SER A 79 -27.12 7.63 13.80
C SER A 79 -26.81 6.18 14.18
N ASP A 80 -27.51 5.19 13.60
CA ASP A 80 -27.48 3.81 14.13
C ASP A 80 -26.91 2.76 13.15
N GLN A 81 -26.52 3.16 11.94
CA GLN A 81 -25.93 2.21 10.98
C GLN A 81 -24.43 2.02 11.24
N THR A 82 -24.03 0.76 11.44
CA THR A 82 -22.60 0.44 11.52
C THR A 82 -21.95 0.56 10.14
N PRO A 83 -20.62 0.79 10.06
CA PRO A 83 -19.90 0.78 8.79
C PRO A 83 -20.13 -0.50 7.97
N SER A 84 -20.30 -1.63 8.66
CA SER A 84 -20.63 -2.92 8.05
C SER A 84 -22.01 -2.93 7.41
N ASP A 85 -23.00 -2.29 8.04
CA ASP A 85 -24.37 -2.21 7.50
C ASP A 85 -24.42 -1.35 6.25
N ILE A 86 -23.74 -0.19 6.26
CA ILE A 86 -23.63 0.70 5.09
C ILE A 86 -22.99 -0.05 3.92
N ALA A 87 -21.90 -0.78 4.19
CA ALA A 87 -21.21 -1.56 3.16
C ALA A 87 -22.09 -2.68 2.59
N LYS A 88 -22.80 -3.42 3.46
CA LYS A 88 -23.72 -4.49 3.05
C LYS A 88 -24.88 -3.95 2.24
N GLU A 89 -25.52 -2.88 2.69
CA GLU A 89 -26.64 -2.24 1.99
C GLU A 89 -26.22 -1.78 0.60
N PHE A 90 -25.09 -1.08 0.51
CA PHE A 90 -24.54 -0.60 -0.75
C PHE A 90 -24.21 -1.75 -1.72
N LEU A 91 -23.48 -2.77 -1.25
CA LEU A 91 -23.09 -3.90 -2.10
C LEU A 91 -24.29 -4.76 -2.50
N ALA A 92 -25.27 -4.94 -1.61
CA ALA A 92 -26.49 -5.68 -1.91
C ALA A 92 -27.29 -5.00 -3.04
N ASP A 93 -27.48 -3.68 -2.99
CA ASP A 93 -28.15 -2.96 -4.07
C ASP A 93 -27.36 -3.04 -5.40
N VAL A 94 -26.02 -2.91 -5.35
CA VAL A 94 -25.19 -3.06 -6.54
C VAL A 94 -25.33 -4.45 -7.17
N PHE A 95 -25.24 -5.52 -6.37
CA PHE A 95 -25.35 -6.88 -6.89
C PHE A 95 -26.76 -7.23 -7.35
N ASP A 96 -27.80 -6.72 -6.68
CA ASP A 96 -29.19 -6.83 -7.13
C ASP A 96 -29.39 -6.21 -8.51
N LYS A 97 -28.88 -4.98 -8.73
CA LYS A 97 -28.97 -4.31 -10.05
C LYS A 97 -28.13 -5.00 -11.12
N MET A 98 -27.08 -5.72 -10.74
CA MET A 98 -26.30 -6.58 -11.64
C MET A 98 -26.95 -7.94 -11.89
N GLY A 99 -27.98 -8.32 -11.13
CA GLY A 99 -28.62 -9.63 -11.19
C GLY A 99 -27.74 -10.77 -10.70
N LEU A 100 -26.84 -10.50 -9.75
CA LEU A 100 -25.88 -11.48 -9.21
C LEU A 100 -26.29 -11.94 -7.82
N GLU A 101 -26.15 -13.24 -7.55
CA GLU A 101 -26.33 -13.82 -6.22
C GLU A 101 -24.98 -13.85 -5.48
N VAL A 102 -24.84 -13.06 -4.42
CA VAL A 102 -23.57 -12.89 -3.69
C VAL A 102 -23.84 -12.88 -2.18
N SER A 103 -23.11 -13.73 -1.45
CA SER A 103 -23.02 -13.67 0.01
C SER A 103 -21.91 -12.69 0.41
N ILE A 104 -22.24 -11.79 1.35
CA ILE A 104 -21.35 -10.72 1.80
C ILE A 104 -21.09 -10.91 3.29
N ASP A 105 -19.87 -11.34 3.62
CA ASP A 105 -19.40 -11.49 4.99
C ASP A 105 -18.52 -10.29 5.36
N THR A 106 -18.81 -9.66 6.50
CA THR A 106 -18.11 -8.45 6.94
C THR A 106 -17.54 -8.63 8.34
N THR A 107 -16.28 -8.25 8.51
CA THR A 107 -15.61 -8.19 9.82
C THR A 107 -15.02 -6.80 10.00
N PHE A 108 -15.43 -6.10 11.06
CA PHE A 108 -14.90 -4.78 11.40
C PHE A 108 -13.92 -4.89 12.56
N ASP A 109 -12.75 -4.29 12.39
CA ASP A 109 -11.75 -4.11 13.44
C ASP A 109 -11.79 -2.65 13.89
N ASP A 110 -12.34 -2.41 15.09
CA ASP A 110 -12.49 -1.08 15.68
C ASP A 110 -11.13 -0.43 15.99
N ILE A 111 -10.11 -1.22 16.30
CA ILE A 111 -8.78 -0.73 16.73
C ILE A 111 -8.01 -0.23 15.50
N GLU A 112 -7.96 -1.04 14.46
CA GLU A 112 -7.28 -0.70 13.20
C GLU A 112 -8.13 0.18 12.28
N SER A 113 -9.43 0.35 12.59
CA SER A 113 -10.42 1.00 11.72
C SER A 113 -10.46 0.37 10.32
N VAL A 114 -10.40 -0.97 10.28
CA VAL A 114 -10.39 -1.76 9.04
C VAL A 114 -11.70 -2.54 8.91
N LEU A 115 -12.39 -2.35 7.79
CA LEU A 115 -13.53 -3.16 7.40
C LEU A 115 -13.10 -4.19 6.36
N SER A 116 -13.10 -5.46 6.73
CA SER A 116 -12.83 -6.57 5.82
C SER A 116 -14.13 -7.15 5.29
N ILE A 117 -14.24 -7.28 3.98
CA ILE A 117 -15.41 -7.80 3.27
C ILE A 117 -14.97 -9.00 2.44
N GLU A 118 -15.55 -10.16 2.72
CA GLU A 118 -15.37 -11.38 1.93
C GLU A 118 -16.63 -11.63 1.10
N LEU A 119 -16.45 -11.85 -0.19
CA LEU A 119 -17.52 -12.13 -1.14
C LEU A 119 -17.46 -13.58 -1.59
N SER A 120 -18.60 -14.26 -1.55
CA SER A 120 -18.74 -15.63 -2.03
C SER A 120 -20.03 -15.83 -2.82
N GLY A 121 -20.04 -16.78 -3.75
CA GLY A 121 -21.21 -17.09 -4.57
C GLY A 121 -20.87 -17.86 -5.85
N PRO A 122 -21.86 -18.18 -6.68
CA PRO A 122 -21.66 -18.97 -7.90
C PRO A 122 -20.93 -18.19 -9.02
N GLU A 123 -21.07 -16.86 -9.09
CA GLU A 123 -20.60 -16.04 -10.22
C GLU A 123 -19.44 -15.11 -9.86
N MET A 124 -18.51 -15.55 -8.99
CA MET A 124 -17.36 -14.73 -8.57
C MET A 124 -16.46 -14.29 -9.71
N GLY A 125 -16.43 -15.02 -10.84
CA GLY A 125 -15.67 -14.60 -12.03
C GLY A 125 -16.06 -13.23 -12.57
N ILE A 126 -17.34 -12.84 -12.46
CA ILE A 126 -17.84 -11.52 -12.91
C ILE A 126 -17.39 -10.43 -11.93
N ILE A 127 -17.47 -10.71 -10.62
CA ILE A 127 -17.08 -9.81 -9.53
C ILE A 127 -15.57 -9.58 -9.49
N ILE A 128 -14.78 -10.61 -9.73
CA ILE A 128 -13.33 -10.48 -9.93
C ILE A 128 -13.09 -9.63 -11.19
N GLY A 129 -13.80 -9.94 -12.27
CA GLY A 129 -13.63 -9.26 -13.55
C GLY A 129 -12.26 -9.52 -14.16
N LYS A 130 -11.92 -8.77 -15.22
CA LYS A 130 -10.64 -8.94 -15.91
C LYS A 130 -9.50 -8.51 -14.99
N ARG A 131 -8.78 -9.49 -14.44
CA ARG A 131 -7.59 -9.28 -13.57
C ARG A 131 -7.90 -8.58 -12.25
N GLY A 132 -9.12 -8.67 -11.74
CA GLY A 132 -9.48 -8.06 -10.45
C GLY A 132 -10.02 -6.63 -10.58
N GLN A 133 -10.13 -6.08 -11.79
CA GLN A 133 -10.57 -4.69 -12.00
C GLN A 133 -11.96 -4.41 -11.42
N THR A 134 -12.90 -5.34 -11.53
CA THR A 134 -14.25 -5.17 -10.97
C THR A 134 -14.20 -5.18 -9.45
N LEU A 135 -13.45 -6.12 -8.86
CA LEU A 135 -13.25 -6.22 -7.41
C LEU A 135 -12.61 -4.94 -6.85
N ASP A 136 -11.58 -4.41 -7.51
CA ASP A 136 -10.94 -3.16 -7.13
C ASP A 136 -11.89 -1.96 -7.24
N SER A 137 -12.73 -1.92 -8.28
CA SER A 137 -13.72 -0.86 -8.47
C SER A 137 -14.81 -0.91 -7.40
N LEU A 138 -15.32 -2.09 -7.08
CA LEU A 138 -16.30 -2.30 -6.02
C LEU A 138 -15.71 -1.88 -4.66
N GLN A 139 -14.47 -2.30 -4.35
CA GLN A 139 -13.78 -1.88 -3.13
C GLN A 139 -13.69 -0.36 -3.03
N TYR A 140 -13.32 0.32 -4.13
CA TYR A 140 -13.22 1.77 -4.17
C TYR A 140 -14.57 2.46 -3.90
N LEU A 141 -15.65 2.00 -4.55
CA LEU A 141 -16.98 2.57 -4.38
C LEU A 141 -17.53 2.31 -2.97
N THR A 142 -17.34 1.10 -2.44
CA THR A 142 -17.72 0.77 -1.06
C THR A 142 -16.93 1.61 -0.06
N ASN A 143 -15.63 1.83 -0.30
CA ASN A 143 -14.82 2.71 0.53
C ASN A 143 -15.38 4.14 0.58
N LEU A 144 -15.82 4.67 -0.56
CA LEU A 144 -16.45 5.98 -0.63
C LEU A 144 -17.82 6.00 0.08
N ALA A 145 -18.63 4.96 -0.10
CA ALA A 145 -19.94 4.84 0.53
C ALA A 145 -19.84 4.81 2.06
N VAL A 146 -18.95 3.98 2.60
CA VAL A 146 -18.72 3.83 4.05
C VAL A 146 -18.17 5.12 4.66
N ASN A 147 -17.22 5.78 3.99
CA ASN A 147 -16.57 6.98 4.52
C ASN A 147 -17.37 8.27 4.33
N ARG A 148 -18.45 8.27 3.53
CA ARG A 148 -19.21 9.48 3.20
C ARG A 148 -19.71 10.27 4.42
N LYS A 149 -20.06 9.57 5.51
CA LYS A 149 -20.61 10.15 6.74
C LYS A 149 -19.86 9.72 8.00
N SER A 150 -18.73 9.02 7.84
CA SER A 150 -17.94 8.55 8.97
C SER A 150 -17.09 9.69 9.54
N THR A 151 -17.02 9.79 10.87
CA THR A 151 -16.14 10.77 11.54
C THR A 151 -14.68 10.35 11.52
N THR A 152 -14.42 9.05 11.38
CA THR A 152 -13.08 8.46 11.30
C THR A 152 -12.93 7.77 9.96
N TYR A 153 -11.76 7.90 9.34
CA TYR A 153 -11.50 7.20 8.09
C TYR A 153 -11.40 5.68 8.32
N ILE A 154 -12.27 4.93 7.65
CA ILE A 154 -12.35 3.48 7.71
C ILE A 154 -11.73 2.92 6.45
N ARG A 155 -10.72 2.05 6.60
CA ARG A 155 -10.09 1.38 5.48
C ARG A 155 -10.90 0.14 5.08
N VAL A 156 -11.56 0.19 3.94
CA VAL A 156 -12.27 -0.96 3.37
C VAL A 156 -11.30 -1.87 2.60
N LYS A 157 -11.30 -3.17 2.93
CA LYS A 157 -10.59 -4.23 2.21
C LYS A 157 -11.61 -5.24 1.71
N MET A 158 -11.53 -5.58 0.43
CA MET A 158 -12.43 -6.54 -0.22
C MET A 158 -11.61 -7.62 -0.89
N ASP A 159 -12.00 -8.87 -0.65
CA ASP A 159 -11.43 -10.03 -1.32
C ASP A 159 -12.52 -11.08 -1.62
N THR A 160 -12.16 -12.04 -2.45
CA THR A 160 -13.01 -13.18 -2.79
C THR A 160 -12.14 -14.40 -3.05
N GLU A 161 -12.36 -15.49 -2.33
CA GLU A 161 -11.66 -16.77 -2.52
C GLU A 161 -10.12 -16.63 -2.60
N ASP A 162 -9.53 -15.77 -1.76
CA ASP A 162 -8.09 -15.45 -1.78
C ASP A 162 -7.56 -15.04 -3.18
N TYR A 163 -8.40 -14.39 -3.99
CA TYR A 163 -8.06 -14.02 -5.37
C TYR A 163 -6.78 -13.19 -5.42
N ARG A 164 -6.62 -12.20 -4.53
CA ARG A 164 -5.43 -11.35 -4.51
C ARG A 164 -4.15 -12.16 -4.33
N ARG A 165 -4.13 -13.12 -3.41
CA ARG A 165 -2.99 -14.02 -3.18
C ARG A 165 -2.69 -14.88 -4.40
N ARG A 166 -3.72 -15.54 -4.97
CA ARG A 166 -3.58 -16.38 -6.17
C ARG A 166 -3.09 -15.60 -7.38
N ARG A 167 -3.57 -14.36 -7.54
CA ARG A 167 -3.19 -13.47 -8.64
C ARG A 167 -1.73 -13.05 -8.55
N THR A 168 -1.26 -12.65 -7.37
CA THR A 168 0.14 -12.31 -7.14
C THR A 168 1.05 -13.48 -7.47
N ALA A 169 0.77 -14.68 -6.95
CA ALA A 169 1.55 -15.88 -7.27
C ALA A 169 1.56 -16.20 -8.78
N THR A 170 0.45 -15.95 -9.49
CA THR A 170 0.39 -16.14 -10.95
C THR A 170 1.29 -15.16 -11.69
N LEU A 171 1.33 -13.89 -11.26
CA LEU A 171 2.18 -12.85 -11.86
C LEU A 171 3.67 -13.09 -11.60
N GLU A 172 4.04 -13.53 -10.40
CA GLU A 172 5.42 -13.92 -10.06
C GLU A 172 5.89 -15.09 -10.94
N ASN A 173 5.06 -16.13 -11.07
CA ASN A 173 5.35 -17.27 -11.94
C ASN A 173 5.48 -16.84 -13.42
N LEU A 174 4.58 -15.96 -13.89
CA LEU A 174 4.69 -15.38 -15.24
C LEU A 174 6.02 -14.65 -15.43
N ALA A 175 6.43 -13.84 -14.46
CA ALA A 175 7.67 -13.09 -14.50
C ALA A 175 8.89 -14.02 -14.65
N HIS A 176 8.98 -15.06 -13.81
CA HIS A 176 10.08 -16.03 -13.88
C HIS A 176 10.10 -16.82 -15.19
N ASN A 177 8.93 -17.25 -15.68
CA ASN A 177 8.82 -17.98 -16.94
C ASN A 177 9.28 -17.13 -18.14
N VAL A 178 8.88 -15.86 -18.17
CA VAL A 178 9.28 -14.94 -19.23
C VAL A 178 10.75 -14.56 -19.11
N ALA A 179 11.27 -14.33 -17.90
CA ALA A 179 12.70 -14.12 -17.67
C ALA A 179 13.53 -15.30 -18.17
N TYR A 180 13.13 -16.54 -17.88
CA TYR A 180 13.79 -17.73 -18.41
C TYR A 180 13.80 -17.77 -19.94
N LYS A 181 12.67 -17.43 -20.58
CA LYS A 181 12.57 -17.34 -22.05
C LYS A 181 13.49 -16.25 -22.62
N VAL A 182 13.56 -15.08 -21.98
CA VAL A 182 14.45 -13.97 -22.37
C VAL A 182 15.91 -14.39 -22.25
N LYS A 183 16.30 -15.05 -21.15
CA LYS A 183 17.66 -15.58 -20.96
C LYS A 183 18.07 -16.57 -22.04
N ARG A 184 17.15 -17.47 -22.43
CA ARG A 184 17.40 -18.49 -23.46
C ARG A 184 17.43 -17.94 -24.87
N THR A 185 16.49 -17.07 -25.22
CA THR A 185 16.34 -16.53 -26.58
C THR A 185 17.19 -15.29 -26.84
N ARG A 186 17.64 -14.63 -25.78
CA ARG A 186 18.31 -13.32 -25.79
C ARG A 186 17.51 -12.21 -26.46
N ARG A 187 16.20 -12.38 -26.62
CA ARG A 187 15.29 -11.36 -27.14
C ARG A 187 14.46 -10.79 -25.99
N PRO A 188 14.24 -9.47 -25.93
CA PRO A 188 13.36 -8.88 -24.95
C PRO A 188 11.91 -9.36 -25.17
N ALA A 189 11.14 -9.41 -24.09
CA ALA A 189 9.73 -9.79 -24.12
C ALA A 189 8.88 -8.73 -23.42
N ALA A 190 7.87 -8.23 -24.13
CA ALA A 190 6.83 -7.37 -23.58
C ALA A 190 5.71 -8.23 -23.00
N LEU A 191 5.27 -7.89 -21.79
CA LEU A 191 4.08 -8.47 -21.17
C LEU A 191 2.82 -7.72 -21.60
N GLU A 192 1.65 -8.23 -21.23
CA GLU A 192 0.39 -7.53 -21.45
C GLU A 192 0.30 -6.25 -20.60
N ALA A 193 -0.44 -5.25 -21.10
CA ALA A 193 -0.68 -3.98 -20.41
C ALA A 193 -1.42 -4.19 -19.10
N MET A 194 -0.91 -3.66 -17.98
CA MET A 194 -1.37 -3.99 -16.63
C MET A 194 -1.25 -2.79 -15.67
N ASN A 195 -2.01 -2.84 -14.58
CA ASN A 195 -2.08 -1.73 -13.62
C ASN A 195 -0.73 -1.54 -12.88
N PRO A 196 -0.47 -0.36 -12.28
CA PRO A 196 0.79 -0.09 -11.58
C PRO A 196 1.17 -1.12 -10.50
N TYR A 197 0.19 -1.67 -9.79
CA TYR A 197 0.40 -2.67 -8.74
C TYR A 197 0.91 -4.00 -9.32
N GLU A 198 0.27 -4.51 -10.37
CA GLU A 198 0.72 -5.73 -11.08
C GLU A 198 2.13 -5.55 -11.65
N ARG A 199 2.45 -4.37 -12.24
CA ARG A 199 3.81 -4.07 -12.73
C ARG A 199 4.84 -4.14 -11.61
N ARG A 200 4.51 -3.58 -10.43
CA ARG A 200 5.39 -3.62 -9.26
C ARG A 200 5.67 -5.05 -8.78
N ILE A 201 4.68 -5.94 -8.81
CA ILE A 201 4.87 -7.36 -8.47
C ILE A 201 5.93 -7.98 -9.38
N ILE A 202 5.85 -7.75 -10.70
CA ILE A 202 6.82 -8.29 -11.66
C ILE A 202 8.22 -7.68 -11.47
N HIS A 203 8.29 -6.37 -11.26
CA HIS A 203 9.56 -5.70 -10.97
C HIS A 203 10.23 -6.29 -9.72
N TYR A 204 9.46 -6.48 -8.64
CA TYR A 204 9.93 -7.06 -7.39
C TYR A 204 10.36 -8.53 -7.56
N ALA A 205 9.55 -9.34 -8.23
CA ALA A 205 9.85 -10.76 -8.46
C ALA A 205 11.16 -11.01 -9.22
N LEU A 206 11.59 -10.04 -10.04
CA LEU A 206 12.83 -10.12 -10.83
C LEU A 206 13.92 -9.16 -10.37
N GLN A 207 13.75 -8.50 -9.21
CA GLN A 207 14.68 -7.48 -8.74
C GLN A 207 16.09 -8.02 -8.48
N ASP A 208 16.17 -9.23 -7.93
CA ASP A 208 17.44 -9.89 -7.57
C ASP A 208 18.00 -10.77 -8.70
N ASP A 209 17.41 -10.73 -9.89
CA ASP A 209 17.88 -11.51 -11.03
C ASP A 209 19.02 -10.81 -11.78
N ASP A 210 20.24 -11.30 -11.62
CA ASP A 210 21.44 -10.69 -12.22
C ASP A 210 21.48 -10.66 -13.75
N ALA A 211 20.69 -11.50 -14.42
CA ALA A 211 20.76 -11.67 -15.86
C ALA A 211 19.72 -10.84 -16.64
N VAL A 212 18.66 -10.38 -15.99
CA VAL A 212 17.59 -9.61 -16.63
C VAL A 212 17.40 -8.24 -15.97
N VAL A 213 16.75 -7.34 -16.70
CA VAL A 213 16.27 -6.06 -16.21
C VAL A 213 14.82 -5.89 -16.63
N THR A 214 14.08 -5.12 -15.83
CA THR A 214 12.67 -4.86 -16.07
C THR A 214 12.44 -3.35 -16.13
N HIS A 215 11.65 -2.90 -17.09
CA HIS A 215 11.21 -1.50 -17.18
C HIS A 215 9.79 -1.43 -17.72
N SER A 216 9.04 -0.40 -17.34
CA SER A 216 7.66 -0.20 -17.80
C SER A 216 7.62 0.73 -19.01
N GLU A 217 6.98 0.32 -20.10
CA GLU A 217 6.80 1.10 -21.35
C GLU A 217 5.32 1.34 -21.67
N GLY A 218 5.03 2.42 -22.41
CA GLY A 218 3.68 2.82 -22.82
C GLY A 218 2.98 3.76 -21.83
N GLU A 219 1.82 4.26 -22.25
CA GLU A 219 0.94 5.14 -21.47
C GLU A 219 -0.26 4.36 -20.93
N GLU A 220 -0.78 4.75 -19.77
CA GLU A 220 -1.99 4.13 -19.20
C GLU A 220 -3.18 4.33 -20.16
N PRO A 221 -4.03 3.31 -20.43
CA PRO A 221 -4.10 1.98 -19.82
C PRO A 221 -3.29 0.87 -20.52
N TYR A 222 -2.46 1.24 -21.51
CA TYR A 222 -1.68 0.31 -22.34
C TYR A 222 -0.24 0.10 -21.82
N ARG A 223 0.06 0.64 -20.63
CA ARG A 223 1.37 0.55 -20.00
C ARG A 223 1.66 -0.88 -19.56
N HIS A 224 2.83 -1.40 -19.91
CA HIS A 224 3.23 -2.79 -19.68
C HIS A 224 4.69 -2.90 -19.22
N VAL A 225 5.08 -4.06 -18.69
CA VAL A 225 6.47 -4.35 -18.33
C VAL A 225 7.17 -5.05 -19.49
N VAL A 226 8.38 -4.58 -19.80
CA VAL A 226 9.32 -5.23 -20.70
C VAL A 226 10.42 -5.87 -19.87
N ILE A 227 10.69 -7.15 -20.16
CA ILE A 227 11.78 -7.92 -19.56
C ILE A 227 12.87 -8.07 -20.62
N ALA A 228 14.08 -7.59 -20.32
CA ALA A 228 15.21 -7.61 -21.24
C ALA A 228 16.46 -8.20 -20.55
N LEU A 229 17.45 -8.63 -21.33
CA LEU A 229 18.74 -9.00 -20.78
C LEU A 229 19.47 -7.77 -20.24
N LYS A 230 20.13 -7.92 -19.09
CA LYS A 230 21.02 -6.91 -18.55
C LYS A 230 22.19 -6.71 -19.52
N ARG A 231 22.38 -5.49 -20.01
CA ARG A 231 23.56 -5.16 -20.81
C ARG A 231 24.77 -5.14 -19.87
N LYS A 232 25.80 -5.92 -20.21
CA LYS A 232 27.11 -5.85 -19.56
C LYS A 232 27.89 -4.65 -20.07
#